data_AF-A0A956CBX6-F1
#
_entry.id   AF-A0A956CBX6-F1
#
_cell.length_a   1.000
_cell.length_b   1.000
_cell.length_c   1.000
_cell.angle_alpha   90.00
_cell.angle_beta   90.00
_cell.angle_gamma   90.00
#
_symmetry.space_group_name_H-M   'P 1'
#
loop_
_entity.id
_entity.type
_entity.pdbx_description
1 polymer ?
#
loop_
_entity_poly.entity_id
_entity_poly.type
_entity_poly.pdbx_seq_one_letter_code
_entity_poly.pdbx_strand_id
1 'polypeptide(L)'
;MAKRVAVLVLLVSVAGCGGAAGNSPPPAKAATEAKEAPAEKPAESSAKADFMAQCEHAPEQHDFCACSFEVASKVLSPEELESRRLPRERERELKAGVIRECAGKFPEPVIKKGFMVGCASQGTGLNGFCACTWETLRKSAEPGEIATMDAGQDSRALGAAKTCMAKMPNQELLANLKTKFLEGCNQEPGYEKFCDCAWGTWSAEMTPAEMILSGPGSKKTRDAVPKIKKACSALAPN
;
A
#
# COMPACT_ATOMS: atom_id res chain seq x y z
N MET A 1 4.07 -5.77 34.56
CA MET A 1 4.49 -6.35 33.26
C MET A 1 4.11 -5.37 32.16
N ALA A 2 5.05 -4.58 31.69
CA ALA A 2 4.83 -3.54 30.67
C ALA A 2 4.96 -4.14 29.27
N LYS A 3 3.83 -4.30 28.57
CA LYS A 3 3.81 -4.56 27.11
C LYS A 3 3.55 -3.21 26.43
N ARG A 4 4.63 -2.55 26.00
CA ARG A 4 4.62 -1.24 25.34
C ARG A 4 4.21 -1.33 23.87
N VAL A 5 3.83 -0.16 23.38
CA VAL A 5 3.06 0.24 22.20
C VAL A 5 3.69 -0.23 20.89
N ALA A 6 2.86 -0.62 19.93
CA ALA A 6 3.23 -0.77 18.53
C ALA A 6 2.17 0.00 17.75
N VAL A 7 2.57 1.16 17.24
CA VAL A 7 1.77 1.98 16.34
C VAL A 7 1.83 1.25 15.02
N LEU A 8 0.74 0.61 14.65
CA LEU A 8 0.59 0.05 13.31
C LEU A 8 0.37 1.22 12.36
N VAL A 9 1.45 1.95 12.06
CA VAL A 9 1.51 2.78 10.86
C VAL A 9 1.12 1.84 9.74
N LEU A 10 0.08 2.20 9.00
CA LEU A 10 -0.27 1.57 7.74
C LEU A 10 0.85 1.85 6.73
N LEU A 11 1.99 1.20 7.00
CA LEU A 11 2.95 0.75 6.01
C LEU A 11 2.12 0.12 4.91
N VAL A 12 2.35 0.60 3.70
CA VAL A 12 2.23 -0.24 2.50
C VAL A 12 2.85 -1.58 2.88
N SER A 13 2.01 -2.57 3.15
CA SER A 13 2.44 -3.90 3.58
C SER A 13 3.16 -4.56 2.41
N VAL A 14 4.43 -4.21 2.23
CA VAL A 14 5.37 -5.06 1.52
C VAL A 14 5.53 -6.28 2.41
N ALA A 15 4.82 -7.35 2.05
CA ALA A 15 4.87 -8.62 2.75
C ALA A 15 6.32 -9.11 2.84
N GLY A 16 6.91 -9.00 4.04
CA GLY A 16 8.18 -9.59 4.40
C GLY A 16 8.00 -10.48 5.62
N CYS A 17 7.67 -11.75 5.39
CA CYS A 17 7.83 -12.81 6.39
C CYS A 17 9.29 -13.26 6.42
N GLY A 18 9.88 -13.41 7.61
CA GLY A 18 11.18 -14.04 7.79
C GLY A 18 11.85 -13.60 9.09
N GLY A 19 11.53 -14.27 10.20
CA GLY A 19 11.94 -13.88 11.54
C GLY A 19 13.38 -14.22 11.94
N ALA A 20 13.83 -13.61 13.03
CA ALA A 20 14.95 -14.06 13.82
C ALA A 20 14.58 -13.92 15.31
N ALA A 21 14.62 -15.06 16.02
CA ALA A 21 14.34 -15.19 17.44
C ALA A 21 15.43 -14.52 18.29
N GLY A 22 15.01 -13.87 19.37
CA GLY A 22 15.86 -13.07 20.25
C GLY A 22 16.66 -13.85 21.29
N ASN A 23 17.60 -13.13 21.91
CA ASN A 23 18.16 -13.43 23.22
C ASN A 23 18.27 -12.11 24.00
N SER A 24 17.53 -11.98 25.10
CA SER A 24 17.65 -10.87 26.06
C SER A 24 18.09 -11.41 27.43
N PRO A 25 19.13 -10.83 28.07
CA PRO A 25 19.47 -11.11 29.46
C PRO A 25 18.56 -10.38 30.47
N PRO A 26 18.47 -10.84 31.74
CA PRO A 26 17.55 -10.33 32.76
C PRO A 26 18.01 -9.02 33.42
N PRO A 27 17.10 -8.27 34.10
CA PRO A 27 17.39 -6.93 34.60
C PRO A 27 18.04 -6.94 36.00
N ALA A 28 19.00 -6.05 36.21
CA ALA A 28 19.57 -5.73 37.52
C ALA A 28 18.68 -4.71 38.27
N LYS A 29 18.43 -5.00 39.55
CA LYS A 29 17.81 -4.07 40.51
C LYS A 29 18.80 -2.98 40.91
N ALA A 30 18.36 -1.73 40.88
CA ALA A 30 18.88 -0.70 41.78
C ALA A 30 17.76 0.29 42.12
N ALA A 31 17.64 0.58 43.41
CA ALA A 31 16.76 1.58 44.00
C ALA A 31 17.55 2.88 44.15
N THR A 32 16.94 4.03 43.79
CA THR A 32 17.43 5.33 44.25
C THR A 32 16.28 6.33 44.41
N GLU A 33 16.33 7.01 45.55
CA GLU A 33 15.58 8.16 46.08
C GLU A 33 14.86 9.11 45.12
N ALA A 34 13.64 9.46 45.55
CA ALA A 34 12.81 10.52 45.00
C ALA A 34 13.39 11.90 45.34
N LYS A 35 13.79 12.63 44.30
CA LYS A 35 14.03 14.07 44.33
C LYS A 35 12.94 14.72 43.48
N GLU A 36 12.16 15.60 44.11
CA GLU A 36 11.05 16.36 43.50
C GLU A 36 11.56 17.10 42.25
N ALA A 37 11.08 16.66 41.08
CA ALA A 37 11.49 17.18 39.79
C ALA A 37 10.59 18.37 39.37
N PRO A 38 11.16 19.40 38.73
CA PRO A 38 10.39 20.49 38.13
C PRO A 38 9.37 19.92 37.14
N ALA A 39 8.16 20.51 37.07
CA ALA A 39 7.09 20.14 36.15
C ALA A 39 7.64 19.87 34.73
N GLU A 40 7.86 18.58 34.45
CA GLU A 40 8.33 18.08 33.17
C GLU A 40 7.29 18.46 32.12
N LYS A 41 7.71 19.05 31.00
CA LYS A 41 6.89 19.08 29.78
C LYS A 41 6.65 17.62 29.36
N PRO A 42 5.49 17.02 29.65
CA PRO A 42 5.35 15.59 29.64
C PRO A 42 4.74 15.11 28.31
N ALA A 43 5.12 13.91 27.88
CA ALA A 43 4.57 13.12 26.78
C ALA A 43 5.02 13.42 25.32
N GLU A 44 5.20 14.67 24.89
CA GLU A 44 5.45 14.93 23.45
C GLU A 44 6.80 14.36 22.96
N SER A 45 7.83 14.34 23.82
CA SER A 45 9.16 13.86 23.45
C SER A 45 9.23 12.33 23.27
N SER A 46 8.50 11.56 24.09
CA SER A 46 8.49 10.10 24.00
C SER A 46 7.69 9.60 22.80
N ALA A 47 6.53 10.20 22.53
CA ALA A 47 5.70 9.83 21.38
C ALA A 47 6.43 10.10 20.05
N LYS A 48 7.15 11.23 19.95
CA LYS A 48 7.98 11.54 18.79
C LYS A 48 9.12 10.54 18.61
N ALA A 49 9.86 10.23 19.68
CA ALA A 49 10.97 9.28 19.60
C ALA A 49 10.50 7.89 19.15
N ASP A 50 9.39 7.40 19.72
CA ASP A 50 8.80 6.11 19.34
C ASP A 50 8.27 6.11 17.91
N PHE A 51 7.66 7.21 17.45
CA PHE A 51 7.21 7.36 16.07
C PHE A 51 8.40 7.34 15.09
N MET A 52 9.44 8.12 15.36
CA MET A 52 10.61 8.21 14.48
C MET A 52 11.34 6.87 14.40
N ALA A 53 11.51 6.17 15.52
CA ALA A 53 12.09 4.82 15.54
C ALA A 53 11.30 3.80 14.72
N GLN A 54 9.98 3.96 14.60
CA GLN A 54 9.12 3.09 13.78
C GLN A 54 9.05 3.53 12.32
N CYS A 55 9.08 4.84 12.06
CA CYS A 55 8.96 5.37 10.71
C CYS A 55 10.28 5.29 9.94
N GLU A 56 11.42 5.53 10.59
CA GLU A 56 12.74 5.57 9.98
C GLU A 56 13.35 4.17 9.84
N HIS A 57 12.81 3.39 8.91
CA HIS A 57 13.47 2.13 8.52
C HIS A 57 14.74 2.36 7.69
N ALA A 58 14.91 3.58 7.14
CA ALA A 58 16.08 3.99 6.38
C ALA A 58 16.39 5.49 6.61
N PRO A 59 17.66 5.91 6.59
CA PRO A 59 18.06 7.31 6.87
C PRO A 59 17.41 8.34 5.95
N GLU A 60 17.18 7.99 4.69
CA GLU A 60 16.53 8.88 3.72
C GLU A 60 15.09 9.24 4.09
N GLN A 61 14.43 8.50 4.97
CA GLN A 61 13.03 8.73 5.37
C GLN A 61 12.88 9.78 6.49
N HIS A 62 13.99 10.24 7.09
CA HIS A 62 13.98 11.13 8.26
C HIS A 62 13.09 12.37 8.06
N ASP A 63 13.27 13.09 6.95
CA ASP A 63 12.54 14.32 6.67
C ASP A 63 11.03 14.08 6.49
N PHE A 64 10.67 12.96 5.86
CA PHE A 64 9.28 12.55 5.71
C PHE A 64 8.66 12.16 7.06
N CYS A 65 9.38 11.39 7.88
CA CYS A 65 8.95 10.95 9.19
C CYS A 65 8.76 12.14 10.14
N ALA A 66 9.72 13.06 10.19
CA ALA A 66 9.62 14.27 10.99
C ALA A 66 8.38 15.10 10.62
N CYS A 67 8.17 15.32 9.31
CA CYS A 67 6.99 16.02 8.82
C CYS A 67 5.69 15.28 9.14
N SER A 68 5.66 13.96 8.93
CA SER A 68 4.46 13.15 9.20
C SER A 68 4.05 13.21 10.66
N PHE A 69 5.03 13.20 11.58
CA PHE A 69 4.77 13.38 13.01
C PHE A 69 4.23 14.78 13.32
N GLU A 70 4.82 15.84 12.74
CA GLU A 70 4.35 17.22 12.91
C GLU A 70 2.92 17.42 12.38
N VAL A 71 2.55 16.74 11.31
CA VAL A 71 1.16 16.73 10.84
C VAL A 71 0.30 15.97 11.84
N ALA A 72 0.71 14.75 12.22
CA ALA A 72 -0.03 13.90 13.15
C ALA A 72 -0.32 14.62 14.48
N SER A 73 0.65 15.33 15.05
CA SER A 73 0.50 16.05 16.31
C SER A 73 -0.41 17.28 16.24
N LYS A 74 -0.68 17.80 15.04
CA LYS A 74 -1.65 18.88 14.82
C LYS A 74 -3.07 18.36 14.68
N VAL A 75 -3.25 17.21 14.04
CA VAL A 75 -4.60 16.64 13.79
C VAL A 75 -5.08 15.69 14.88
N LEU A 76 -4.19 14.98 15.57
CA LEU A 76 -4.53 13.95 16.57
C LEU A 76 -4.34 14.47 17.99
N SER A 77 -5.20 14.00 18.91
CA SER A 77 -4.97 14.20 20.35
C SER A 77 -3.77 13.38 20.83
N PRO A 78 -3.18 13.70 22.00
CA PRO A 78 -2.11 12.89 22.59
C PRO A 78 -2.52 11.42 22.78
N GLU A 79 -3.75 11.16 23.22
CA GLU A 79 -4.28 9.81 23.39
C GLU A 79 -4.45 9.07 22.05
N GLU A 80 -4.82 9.81 20.99
CA GLU A 80 -4.91 9.26 19.63
C GLU A 80 -3.51 8.94 19.06
N LEU A 81 -2.49 9.75 19.34
CA LEU A 81 -1.09 9.48 18.95
C LEU A 81 -0.53 8.21 19.59
N GLU A 82 -0.92 7.93 20.84
CA GLU A 82 -0.54 6.71 21.56
C GLU A 82 -1.41 5.50 21.17
N SER A 83 -2.57 5.74 20.55
CA SER A 83 -3.48 4.69 20.15
C SER A 83 -2.91 3.84 19.01
N ARG A 84 -3.04 2.52 19.15
CA ARG A 84 -2.69 1.57 18.07
C ARG A 84 -3.69 1.55 16.93
N ARG A 85 -4.89 2.11 17.13
CA ARG A 85 -5.98 2.09 16.15
C ARG A 85 -6.72 3.41 16.17
N LEU A 86 -6.68 4.10 15.05
CA LEU A 86 -7.53 5.26 14.79
C LEU A 86 -8.84 4.80 14.14
N PRO A 87 -9.96 5.49 14.41
CA PRO A 87 -11.15 5.36 13.57
C PRO A 87 -10.82 5.60 12.09
N ARG A 88 -11.52 4.92 11.16
CA ARG A 88 -11.22 5.00 9.71
C ARG A 88 -11.30 6.41 9.15
N GLU A 89 -12.17 7.24 9.71
CA GLU A 89 -12.37 8.63 9.34
C GLU A 89 -11.12 9.45 9.71
N ARG A 90 -10.62 9.27 10.93
CA ARG A 90 -9.41 9.93 11.45
C ARG A 90 -8.15 9.48 10.73
N GLU A 91 -8.06 8.19 10.42
CA GLU A 91 -6.97 7.64 9.63
C GLU A 91 -6.93 8.25 8.22
N ARG A 92 -8.09 8.45 7.59
CA ARG A 92 -8.19 9.11 6.28
C ARG A 92 -7.80 10.57 6.34
N GLU A 93 -8.24 11.29 7.36
CA GLU A 93 -7.87 12.69 7.58
C GLU A 93 -6.36 12.84 7.79
N LEU A 94 -5.76 12.01 8.65
CA LEU A 94 -4.32 11.98 8.87
C LEU A 94 -3.57 11.71 7.58
N LYS A 95 -3.95 10.65 6.84
CA LYS A 95 -3.32 10.32 5.55
C LYS A 95 -3.40 11.48 4.58
N ALA A 96 -4.58 12.11 4.43
CA ALA A 96 -4.75 13.26 3.56
C ALA A 96 -3.86 14.45 3.97
N GLY A 97 -3.74 14.72 5.28
CA GLY A 97 -2.86 15.76 5.81
C GLY A 97 -1.38 15.48 5.52
N VAL A 98 -0.92 14.26 5.81
CA VAL A 98 0.48 13.84 5.59
C VAL A 98 0.82 13.90 4.10
N ILE A 99 -0.08 13.44 3.24
CA ILE A 99 0.08 13.52 1.79
C ILE A 99 0.23 14.98 1.36
N ARG A 100 -0.69 15.85 1.78
CA ARG A 100 -0.70 17.24 1.37
C ARG A 100 0.55 18.00 1.82
N GLU A 101 1.03 17.75 3.03
CA GLU A 101 2.10 18.56 3.65
C GLU A 101 3.49 17.92 3.51
N CYS A 102 3.57 16.60 3.39
CA CYS A 102 4.83 15.85 3.44
C CYS A 102 5.18 15.11 2.15
N ALA A 103 4.31 15.10 1.13
CA ALA A 103 4.57 14.44 -0.16
C ALA A 103 5.92 14.84 -0.77
N GLY A 104 6.28 16.13 -0.73
CA GLY A 104 7.56 16.62 -1.27
C GLY A 104 8.80 16.17 -0.50
N LYS A 105 8.64 15.64 0.72
CA LYS A 105 9.73 15.09 1.54
C LYS A 105 9.87 13.58 1.40
N PHE A 106 8.98 12.94 0.65
CA PHE A 106 9.02 11.50 0.48
C PHE A 106 10.17 11.12 -0.46
N PRO A 107 11.10 10.25 -0.05
CA PRO A 107 12.24 9.89 -0.88
C PRO A 107 11.82 9.18 -2.17
N GLU A 108 12.16 9.77 -3.32
CA GLU A 108 11.83 9.18 -4.63
C GLU A 108 12.25 7.70 -4.76
N PRO A 109 13.44 7.26 -4.28
CA PRO A 109 13.81 5.84 -4.34
C PRO A 109 12.83 4.91 -3.60
N VAL A 110 12.29 5.36 -2.46
CA VAL A 110 11.33 4.59 -1.67
C VAL A 110 9.99 4.50 -2.40
N ILE A 111 9.52 5.61 -3.00
CA ILE A 111 8.28 5.64 -3.80
C ILE A 111 8.43 4.76 -5.03
N LYS A 112 9.54 4.88 -5.77
CA LYS A 112 9.82 4.06 -6.95
C LYS A 112 9.83 2.59 -6.58
N LYS A 113 10.50 2.21 -5.48
CA LYS A 113 10.51 0.82 -4.98
C LYS A 113 9.09 0.34 -4.67
N GLY A 114 8.31 1.12 -3.92
CA GLY A 114 6.91 0.78 -3.60
C GLY A 114 6.04 0.63 -4.84
N PHE A 115 6.16 1.56 -5.79
CA PHE A 115 5.48 1.52 -7.07
C PHE A 115 5.85 0.26 -7.87
N MET A 116 7.14 -0.05 -8.01
CA MET A 116 7.62 -1.20 -8.76
C MET A 116 7.15 -2.52 -8.13
N VAL A 117 7.22 -2.65 -6.80
CA VAL A 117 6.72 -3.83 -6.08
C VAL A 117 5.22 -3.98 -6.25
N GLY A 118 4.45 -2.90 -6.04
CA GLY A 118 2.99 -2.92 -6.20
C GLY A 118 2.57 -3.27 -7.62
N CYS A 119 3.19 -2.65 -8.61
CA CYS A 119 2.89 -2.91 -10.02
C CYS A 119 3.31 -4.32 -10.47
N ALA A 120 4.49 -4.80 -10.08
CA ALA A 120 4.98 -6.14 -10.44
C ALA A 120 4.27 -7.28 -9.68
N SER A 121 3.61 -6.97 -8.54
CA SER A 121 2.82 -7.97 -7.80
C SER A 121 1.69 -8.60 -8.64
N GLN A 122 1.26 -7.91 -9.71
CA GLN A 122 0.22 -8.36 -10.62
C GLN A 122 0.73 -9.40 -11.65
N GLY A 123 2.04 -9.68 -11.74
CA GLY A 123 2.58 -10.69 -12.64
C GLY A 123 4.08 -10.56 -12.92
N THR A 124 4.76 -11.70 -13.13
CA THR A 124 6.23 -11.79 -13.30
C THR A 124 6.75 -11.18 -14.62
N GLY A 125 5.89 -10.91 -15.61
CA GLY A 125 6.23 -10.22 -16.86
C GLY A 125 6.00 -8.71 -16.87
N LEU A 126 5.66 -8.10 -15.72
CA LEU A 126 5.27 -6.68 -15.68
C LEU A 126 6.43 -5.72 -15.43
N ASN A 127 7.65 -6.19 -15.18
CA ASN A 127 8.75 -5.30 -14.82
C ASN A 127 9.01 -4.20 -15.88
N GLY A 128 8.98 -4.56 -17.17
CA GLY A 128 9.12 -3.59 -18.27
C GLY A 128 7.97 -2.59 -18.34
N PHE A 129 6.74 -3.07 -18.11
CA PHE A 129 5.55 -2.22 -17.99
C PHE A 129 5.72 -1.20 -16.87
N CYS A 130 5.99 -1.68 -15.66
CA CYS A 130 6.09 -0.88 -14.45
C CYS A 130 7.21 0.15 -14.57
N ALA A 131 8.38 -0.24 -15.08
CA ALA A 131 9.47 0.70 -15.31
C ALA A 131 9.04 1.81 -16.29
N CYS A 132 8.43 1.45 -17.42
CA CYS A 132 7.93 2.45 -18.37
C CYS A 132 6.87 3.38 -17.73
N THR A 133 5.91 2.82 -16.99
CA THR A 133 4.82 3.58 -16.38
C THR A 133 5.36 4.56 -15.35
N TRP A 134 6.32 4.13 -14.52
CA TRP A 134 7.02 5.00 -13.57
C TRP A 134 7.70 6.19 -14.29
N GLU A 135 8.53 5.91 -15.28
CA GLU A 135 9.26 6.96 -16.02
C GLU A 135 8.32 7.90 -16.78
N THR A 136 7.14 7.42 -17.19
CA THR A 136 6.13 8.23 -17.84
C THR A 136 5.38 9.11 -16.84
N LEU A 137 5.00 8.55 -15.68
CA LEU A 137 4.35 9.28 -14.59
C LEU A 137 5.23 10.41 -14.07
N ARG A 138 6.52 10.14 -13.86
CA ARG A 138 7.50 11.12 -13.35
C ARG A 138 7.64 12.37 -14.23
N LYS A 139 7.30 12.29 -15.51
CA LYS A 139 7.28 13.46 -16.41
C LYS A 139 6.10 14.40 -16.17
N SER A 140 5.07 13.94 -15.45
CA SER A 140 3.78 14.63 -15.30
C SER A 140 3.34 14.84 -13.85
N ALA A 141 4.13 14.33 -12.90
CA ALA A 141 3.81 14.35 -11.49
C ALA A 141 5.08 14.22 -10.63
N GLU A 142 5.07 14.91 -9.50
CA GLU A 142 6.11 14.80 -8.49
C GLU A 142 6.05 13.44 -7.77
N PRO A 143 7.17 12.94 -7.20
CA PRO A 143 7.19 11.63 -6.56
C PRO A 143 6.11 11.48 -5.48
N GLY A 144 5.95 12.50 -4.65
CA GLY A 144 4.94 12.52 -3.59
C GLY A 144 3.51 12.50 -4.10
N GLU A 145 3.22 13.12 -5.26
CA GLU A 145 1.91 12.99 -5.90
C GLU A 145 1.69 11.55 -6.36
N ILE A 146 2.67 10.96 -7.05
CA ILE A 146 2.61 9.58 -7.56
C ILE A 146 2.35 8.58 -6.43
N ALA A 147 2.97 8.78 -5.25
CA ALA A 147 2.77 7.93 -4.08
C ALA A 147 1.30 7.86 -3.61
N THR A 148 0.47 8.79 -4.05
CA THR A 148 -0.90 9.00 -3.56
C THR A 148 -1.95 8.91 -4.64
N MET A 149 -1.52 8.73 -5.89
CA MET A 149 -2.40 8.51 -7.02
C MET A 149 -3.18 7.22 -6.85
N ASP A 150 -4.50 7.30 -7.00
CA ASP A 150 -5.29 6.12 -7.31
C ASP A 150 -5.06 5.77 -8.78
N ALA A 151 -4.24 4.75 -9.03
CA ALA A 151 -3.86 4.34 -10.37
C ALA A 151 -5.05 3.97 -11.28
N GLY A 152 -6.20 3.61 -10.68
CA GLY A 152 -7.43 3.28 -11.40
C GLY A 152 -8.33 4.48 -11.69
N GLN A 153 -8.06 5.65 -11.11
CA GLN A 153 -8.88 6.86 -11.24
C GLN A 153 -8.12 8.09 -11.76
N ASP A 154 -6.83 8.21 -11.48
CA ASP A 154 -6.02 9.34 -11.95
C ASP A 154 -5.76 9.20 -13.46
N SER A 155 -6.18 10.22 -14.21
CA SER A 155 -6.08 10.22 -15.67
C SER A 155 -4.63 10.19 -16.18
N ARG A 156 -3.67 10.73 -15.42
CA ARG A 156 -2.23 10.67 -15.73
C ARG A 156 -1.71 9.25 -15.55
N ALA A 157 -2.09 8.58 -14.47
CA ALA A 157 -1.73 7.18 -14.24
C ALA A 157 -2.30 6.27 -15.33
N LEU A 158 -3.58 6.41 -15.65
CA LEU A 158 -4.22 5.69 -16.76
C LEU A 158 -3.54 5.99 -18.11
N GLY A 159 -3.20 7.26 -18.37
CA GLY A 159 -2.50 7.69 -19.59
C GLY A 159 -1.09 7.10 -19.72
N ALA A 160 -0.31 7.13 -18.64
CA ALA A 160 1.02 6.53 -18.57
C ALA A 160 0.97 5.02 -18.79
N ALA A 161 0.04 4.34 -18.13
CA ALA A 161 -0.16 2.91 -18.29
C ALA A 161 -0.57 2.53 -19.73
N LYS A 162 -1.54 3.24 -20.33
CA LYS A 162 -1.93 3.01 -21.73
C LYS A 162 -0.75 3.20 -22.69
N THR A 163 0.01 4.28 -22.49
CA THR A 163 1.20 4.59 -23.31
C THR A 163 2.25 3.47 -23.22
N CYS A 164 2.49 2.96 -22.03
CA CYS A 164 3.48 1.90 -21.81
C CYS A 164 3.00 0.54 -22.27
N MET A 165 1.71 0.27 -22.13
CA MET A 165 1.11 -0.97 -22.64
C MET A 165 1.18 -1.07 -24.16
N ALA A 166 0.96 0.03 -24.87
CA ALA A 166 1.08 0.06 -26.33
C ALA A 166 2.49 -0.32 -26.84
N LYS A 167 3.51 -0.28 -25.96
CA LYS A 167 4.89 -0.67 -26.26
C LYS A 167 5.19 -2.14 -25.95
N MET A 168 4.26 -2.87 -25.36
CA MET A 168 4.47 -4.25 -24.94
C MET A 168 3.73 -5.25 -25.84
N PRO A 169 4.27 -6.48 -25.97
CA PRO A 169 3.54 -7.55 -26.63
C PRO A 169 2.31 -7.94 -25.78
N ASN A 170 1.12 -7.51 -26.22
CA ASN A 170 -0.15 -7.72 -25.51
C ASN A 170 -0.43 -9.21 -25.17
N GLN A 171 0.12 -10.14 -25.96
CA GLN A 171 -0.11 -11.57 -25.79
C GLN A 171 0.52 -12.13 -24.51
N GLU A 172 1.78 -11.79 -24.23
CA GLU A 172 2.47 -12.26 -23.01
C GLU A 172 1.82 -11.65 -21.77
N LEU A 173 1.42 -10.39 -21.86
CA LEU A 173 0.73 -9.70 -20.79
C LEU A 173 -0.62 -10.35 -20.46
N LEU A 174 -1.44 -10.62 -21.48
CA LEU A 174 -2.73 -11.29 -21.29
C LEU A 174 -2.56 -12.71 -20.72
N ALA A 175 -1.53 -13.44 -21.15
CA ALA A 175 -1.24 -14.76 -20.59
C ALA A 175 -0.88 -14.69 -19.10
N ASN A 176 -0.06 -13.71 -18.70
CA ASN A 176 0.30 -13.49 -17.30
C ASN A 176 -0.93 -13.09 -16.45
N LEU A 177 -1.76 -12.17 -16.95
CA LEU A 177 -2.98 -11.74 -16.28
C LEU A 177 -3.98 -12.90 -16.15
N LYS A 178 -4.15 -13.71 -17.20
CA LYS A 178 -5.00 -14.91 -17.17
C LYS A 178 -4.50 -15.88 -16.10
N THR A 179 -3.20 -16.14 -16.07
CA THR A 179 -2.59 -17.07 -15.11
C THR A 179 -2.87 -16.61 -13.68
N LYS A 180 -2.64 -15.33 -13.36
CA LYS A 180 -2.89 -14.77 -12.03
C LYS A 180 -4.37 -14.78 -11.66
N PHE A 181 -5.24 -14.47 -12.61
CA PHE A 181 -6.68 -14.57 -12.40
C PHE A 181 -7.10 -16.00 -12.07
N LEU A 182 -6.62 -16.98 -12.84
CA LEU A 182 -6.95 -18.39 -12.63
C LEU A 182 -6.34 -18.96 -11.33
N GLU A 183 -5.14 -18.54 -10.94
CA GLU A 183 -4.54 -18.88 -9.63
C GLU A 183 -5.43 -18.44 -8.46
N GLY A 184 -6.03 -17.26 -8.55
CA GLY A 184 -6.95 -16.75 -7.54
C GLY A 184 -8.34 -17.39 -7.61
N CYS A 185 -8.82 -17.71 -8.81
CA CYS A 185 -10.17 -18.22 -9.03
C CYS A 185 -10.28 -19.74 -8.76
N ASN A 186 -9.29 -20.53 -9.18
CA ASN A 186 -9.27 -21.99 -9.03
C ASN A 186 -8.78 -22.45 -7.65
N GLN A 187 -9.02 -21.67 -6.59
CA GLN A 187 -8.67 -22.09 -5.22
C GLN A 187 -9.58 -23.22 -4.72
N GLU A 188 -10.77 -23.35 -5.31
CA GLU A 188 -11.75 -24.38 -4.98
C GLU A 188 -11.86 -25.39 -6.14
N PRO A 189 -11.78 -26.71 -5.86
CA PRO A 189 -11.97 -27.74 -6.89
C PRO A 189 -13.33 -27.63 -7.57
N GLY A 190 -13.38 -27.81 -8.89
CA GLY A 190 -14.62 -27.80 -9.67
C GLY A 190 -15.05 -26.43 -10.21
N TYR A 191 -14.31 -25.37 -9.90
CA TYR A 191 -14.57 -24.01 -10.43
C TYR A 191 -13.88 -23.73 -11.77
N GLU A 192 -13.14 -24.67 -12.37
CA GLU A 192 -12.28 -24.40 -13.52
C GLU A 192 -13.05 -23.82 -14.71
N LYS A 193 -14.22 -24.40 -15.01
CA LYS A 193 -15.11 -23.93 -16.09
C LYS A 193 -15.70 -22.54 -15.80
N PHE A 194 -16.08 -22.30 -14.55
CA PHE A 194 -16.55 -20.98 -14.12
C PHE A 194 -15.43 -19.94 -14.27
N CYS A 195 -14.22 -20.27 -13.85
CA CYS A 195 -13.07 -19.38 -13.90
C CYS A 195 -12.62 -19.05 -15.32
N ASP A 196 -12.59 -20.02 -16.23
CA ASP A 196 -12.33 -19.74 -17.65
C ASP A 196 -13.42 -18.85 -18.27
N CYS A 197 -14.70 -19.08 -17.95
CA CYS A 197 -15.81 -18.22 -18.40
C CYS A 197 -15.69 -16.80 -17.82
N ALA A 198 -15.38 -16.69 -16.53
CA ALA A 198 -15.22 -15.42 -15.84
C ALA A 198 -14.06 -14.62 -16.43
N TRP A 199 -12.92 -15.26 -16.69
CA TRP A 199 -11.80 -14.64 -17.40
C TRP A 199 -12.21 -14.17 -18.80
N GLY A 200 -12.88 -15.01 -19.59
CA GLY A 200 -13.34 -14.65 -20.92
C GLY A 200 -14.26 -13.44 -20.93
N THR A 201 -15.20 -13.37 -19.97
CA THR A 201 -16.11 -12.23 -19.81
C THR A 201 -15.35 -10.99 -19.36
N TRP A 202 -14.46 -11.12 -18.38
CA TRP A 202 -13.68 -10.00 -17.85
C TRP A 202 -12.73 -9.41 -18.90
N SER A 203 -12.08 -10.26 -19.70
CA SER A 203 -11.15 -9.85 -20.75
C SER A 203 -11.79 -9.32 -22.02
N ALA A 204 -13.07 -9.56 -22.24
CA ALA A 204 -13.83 -8.88 -23.28
C ALA A 204 -14.22 -7.43 -22.89
N GLU A 205 -14.29 -7.13 -21.59
CA GLU A 205 -14.80 -5.86 -21.06
C GLU A 205 -13.71 -4.84 -20.72
N MET A 206 -12.47 -5.31 -20.54
CA MET A 206 -11.35 -4.48 -20.09
C MET A 206 -10.15 -4.69 -20.98
N THR A 207 -9.45 -3.59 -21.26
CA THR A 207 -8.10 -3.68 -21.79
C THR A 207 -7.15 -4.22 -20.73
N PRO A 208 -6.00 -4.81 -21.10
CA PRO A 208 -5.04 -5.28 -20.10
C PRO A 208 -4.55 -4.17 -19.17
N ALA A 209 -4.52 -2.90 -19.63
CA ALA A 209 -4.13 -1.74 -18.82
C ALA A 209 -5.15 -1.51 -17.73
N GLU A 210 -6.42 -1.59 -18.09
CA GLU A 210 -7.50 -1.43 -17.15
C GLU A 210 -7.54 -2.58 -16.15
N MET A 211 -7.20 -3.81 -16.54
CA MET A 211 -7.08 -4.92 -15.59
C MET A 211 -5.98 -4.70 -14.55
N ILE A 212 -4.78 -4.27 -14.99
CA ILE A 212 -3.64 -4.07 -14.09
C ILE A 212 -3.90 -2.93 -13.10
N LEU A 213 -4.56 -1.87 -13.56
CA LEU A 213 -4.81 -0.66 -12.76
C LEU A 213 -6.10 -0.77 -11.95
N SER A 214 -7.05 -1.61 -12.37
CA SER A 214 -8.31 -1.82 -11.67
C SER A 214 -8.13 -2.84 -10.56
N GLY A 215 -7.96 -2.36 -9.34
CA GLY A 215 -8.07 -3.23 -8.17
C GLY A 215 -9.48 -3.87 -8.04
N PRO A 216 -9.66 -4.83 -7.12
CA PRO A 216 -10.94 -5.52 -6.87
C PRO A 216 -12.12 -4.57 -6.55
N GLY A 217 -11.83 -3.39 -6.00
CA GLY A 217 -12.83 -2.38 -5.64
C GLY A 217 -13.13 -1.33 -6.72
N SER A 218 -12.44 -1.38 -7.87
CA SER A 218 -12.64 -0.36 -8.90
C SER A 218 -14.08 -0.40 -9.43
N LYS A 219 -14.57 0.75 -9.93
CA LYS A 219 -15.91 0.80 -10.54
C LYS A 219 -16.03 -0.19 -11.70
N LYS A 220 -15.00 -0.29 -12.55
CA LYS A 220 -14.98 -1.24 -13.67
C LYS A 220 -15.07 -2.69 -13.20
N THR A 221 -14.30 -3.07 -12.18
CA THR A 221 -14.36 -4.42 -11.60
C THR A 221 -15.74 -4.70 -11.03
N ARG A 222 -16.32 -3.76 -10.27
CA ARG A 222 -17.68 -3.88 -9.74
C ARG A 222 -18.75 -4.00 -10.83
N ASP A 223 -18.61 -3.27 -11.93
CA ASP A 223 -19.54 -3.31 -13.06
C ASP A 223 -19.42 -4.63 -13.86
N ALA A 224 -18.24 -5.26 -13.86
CA ALA A 224 -18.01 -6.55 -14.53
C ALA A 224 -18.57 -7.75 -13.73
N VAL A 225 -18.60 -7.68 -12.40
CA VAL A 225 -19.05 -8.80 -11.54
C VAL A 225 -20.48 -9.27 -11.88
N PRO A 226 -21.50 -8.39 -11.99
CA PRO A 226 -22.85 -8.81 -12.39
C PRO A 226 -22.90 -9.48 -13.78
N LYS A 227 -22.05 -9.04 -14.71
CA LYS A 227 -21.96 -9.62 -16.06
C LYS A 227 -21.37 -11.04 -16.02
N ILE A 228 -20.27 -11.22 -15.27
CA ILE A 228 -19.65 -12.52 -15.02
C ILE A 228 -20.66 -13.46 -14.37
N LYS A 229 -21.34 -13.02 -13.30
CA LYS A 229 -22.36 -13.83 -12.62
C LYS A 229 -23.48 -14.25 -13.58
N LYS A 230 -23.97 -13.33 -14.40
CA LYS A 230 -25.01 -13.61 -15.41
C LYS A 230 -24.52 -14.62 -16.47
N ALA A 231 -23.29 -14.47 -16.96
CA ALA A 231 -22.75 -15.31 -18.03
C ALA A 231 -22.32 -16.70 -17.55
N CYS A 232 -21.79 -16.80 -16.32
CA CYS A 232 -21.04 -17.98 -15.87
C CYS A 232 -21.70 -18.75 -14.73
N SER A 233 -22.77 -18.25 -14.10
CA SER A 233 -23.37 -18.89 -12.90
C SER A 233 -23.79 -20.35 -13.11
N ALA A 234 -24.20 -20.75 -14.31
CA ALA A 234 -24.54 -22.14 -14.63
C ALA A 234 -23.33 -23.10 -14.61
N LEU A 235 -22.10 -22.55 -14.54
CA LEU A 235 -20.86 -23.30 -14.49
C LEU A 235 -20.26 -23.36 -13.08
N ALA A 236 -20.86 -22.67 -12.10
CA ALA A 236 -20.45 -22.78 -10.71
C ALA A 236 -20.86 -24.17 -10.17
N PRO A 237 -20.00 -24.86 -9.42
CA PRO A 237 -20.39 -26.10 -8.74
C PRO A 237 -21.55 -25.81 -7.78
N ASN A 238 -22.50 -26.75 -7.72
CA ASN A 238 -23.67 -26.70 -6.83
C ASN A 238 -23.28 -27.00 -5.38
#